data_AF-F3FTZ0-F1
#
_entry.id   AF-F3FTZ0-F1
#
_cell.length_a   1.000
_cell.length_b   1.000
_cell.length_c   1.000
_cell.angle_alpha   90.00
_cell.angle_beta   90.00
_cell.angle_gamma   90.00
#
_symmetry.space_group_name_H-M   'P 1'
#
loop_
_entity.id
_entity.type
_entity.pdbx_description
1 polymer ?
#
loop_
_entity_poly.entity_id
_entity_poly.type
_entity_poly.pdbx_seq_one_letter_code
_entity_poly.pdbx_strand_id
1 'polypeptide(L)'
;NELITRKKKSRDADSAKSVTMIAAATALALVLSILAAWVITRQITTPLQETLEVVERVASGDLSRNLNVDRKDELGKLQATIQRMTVSLRELVGGIRDGVTQIASAAEELSAVTEQTSAGVNSQKVETDQVATAMHEMTATVQEVARNAEEASEAAVTADRQARDGERVVNEAIAQIERLASAVGNSSEAMGALKQESDKIGSVLDVIKSVAEQTNLLA
;
A
#
# COMPACT_ATOMS: atom_id res chain seq x y z
N ASN A 1 -69.40 93.47 65.06
CA ASN A 1 -69.64 92.10 64.54
C ASN A 1 -69.33 91.90 63.04
N GLU A 2 -69.05 92.93 62.24
CA GLU A 2 -68.73 92.76 60.79
C GLU A 2 -67.25 92.47 60.45
N LEU A 3 -66.30 92.91 61.29
CA LEU A 3 -64.86 92.70 61.05
C LEU A 3 -64.44 91.21 61.16
N ILE A 4 -65.07 90.46 62.07
CA ILE A 4 -64.81 89.03 62.28
C ILE A 4 -65.34 88.21 61.09
N THR A 5 -66.52 88.55 60.57
CA THR A 5 -67.11 87.90 59.38
C THR A 5 -66.32 88.18 58.10
N ARG A 6 -65.80 89.40 57.89
CA ARG A 6 -64.91 89.70 56.76
C ARG A 6 -63.58 88.94 56.84
N LYS A 7 -62.95 88.88 58.02
CA LYS A 7 -61.68 88.16 58.22
C LYS A 7 -61.85 86.63 58.07
N LYS A 8 -63.00 86.08 58.49
CA LYS A 8 -63.36 84.67 58.27
C LYS A 8 -63.58 84.37 56.78
N LYS A 9 -64.34 85.20 56.06
CA LYS A 9 -64.58 85.05 54.62
C LYS A 9 -63.29 85.17 53.77
N SER A 10 -62.34 86.03 54.15
CA SER A 10 -61.02 86.12 53.51
C SER A 10 -60.18 84.87 53.75
N ARG A 11 -60.13 84.38 55.01
CA ARG A 11 -59.39 83.15 55.34
C ARG A 11 -59.97 81.93 54.63
N ASP A 12 -61.29 81.82 54.56
CA ASP A 12 -61.95 80.71 53.86
C ASP A 12 -61.67 80.77 52.34
N ALA A 13 -61.59 81.97 51.75
CA ALA A 13 -61.22 82.16 50.35
C ALA A 13 -59.74 81.85 50.07
N ASP A 14 -58.82 82.21 50.98
CA ASP A 14 -57.39 81.92 50.86
C ASP A 14 -57.07 80.44 51.11
N SER A 15 -57.79 79.79 52.02
CA SER A 15 -57.76 78.34 52.23
C SER A 15 -58.30 77.60 51.00
N ALA A 16 -59.41 78.05 50.40
CA ALA A 16 -59.95 77.46 49.18
C ALA A 16 -58.97 77.57 48.00
N LYS A 17 -58.32 78.73 47.82
CA LYS A 17 -57.29 78.92 46.79
C LYS A 17 -56.09 77.99 46.99
N SER A 18 -55.57 77.88 48.21
CA SER A 18 -54.45 76.98 48.54
C SER A 18 -54.80 75.52 48.26
N VAL A 19 -56.01 75.08 48.64
CA VAL A 19 -56.49 73.70 48.35
C VAL A 19 -56.60 73.45 46.85
N THR A 20 -57.13 74.40 46.08
CA THR A 20 -57.20 74.25 44.61
C THR A 20 -55.82 74.24 43.94
N MET A 21 -54.86 75.02 44.44
CA MET A 21 -53.49 75.04 43.91
C MET A 21 -52.76 73.74 44.20
N ILE A 22 -52.89 73.18 45.42
CA ILE A 22 -52.34 71.87 45.77
C ILE A 22 -52.99 70.78 44.91
N ALA A 23 -54.32 70.78 44.78
CA ALA A 23 -55.03 69.80 43.95
C ALA A 23 -54.60 69.86 42.47
N ALA A 24 -54.43 71.06 41.92
CA ALA A 24 -53.94 71.25 40.55
C ALA A 24 -52.49 70.78 40.39
N ALA A 25 -51.61 71.07 41.35
CA ALA A 25 -50.22 70.61 41.34
C ALA A 25 -50.14 69.08 41.44
N THR A 26 -50.95 68.45 42.30
CA THR A 26 -51.05 66.99 42.39
C THR A 26 -51.58 66.37 41.10
N ALA A 27 -52.62 66.95 40.50
CA ALA A 27 -53.16 66.48 39.23
C ALA A 27 -52.12 66.57 38.10
N LEU A 28 -51.38 67.68 38.01
CA LEU A 28 -50.33 67.86 37.03
C LEU A 28 -49.19 66.85 37.24
N ALA A 29 -48.76 66.62 38.48
CA ALA A 29 -47.74 65.64 38.82
C ALA A 29 -48.17 64.21 38.44
N LEU A 30 -49.45 63.85 38.63
CA LEU A 30 -50.00 62.56 38.23
C LEU A 30 -49.99 62.40 36.70
N VAL A 31 -50.42 63.43 35.96
CA VAL A 31 -50.40 63.42 34.49
C VAL A 31 -48.97 63.26 33.97
N LEU A 32 -48.01 64.01 34.53
CA LEU A 32 -46.59 63.90 34.15
C LEU A 32 -46.02 62.51 34.47
N SER A 33 -46.40 61.92 35.61
CA SER A 33 -45.96 60.56 35.97
C SER A 33 -46.50 59.50 35.02
N ILE A 34 -47.78 59.59 34.63
CA ILE A 34 -48.40 58.69 33.66
C ILE A 34 -47.73 58.83 32.29
N LEU A 35 -47.46 60.07 31.86
CA LEU A 35 -46.81 60.34 30.58
C LEU A 35 -45.37 59.83 30.57
N ALA A 36 -44.62 60.03 31.66
CA ALA A 36 -43.27 59.49 31.81
C ALA A 36 -43.27 57.95 31.80
N ALA A 37 -44.19 57.31 32.53
CA ALA A 37 -44.34 55.85 32.52
C ALA A 37 -44.62 55.33 31.10
N TRP A 38 -45.55 55.96 30.38
CA TRP A 38 -45.89 55.59 29.00
C TRP A 38 -44.68 55.73 28.05
N VAL A 39 -43.92 56.84 28.16
CA VAL A 39 -42.71 57.07 27.37
C VAL A 39 -41.63 56.03 27.69
N ILE A 40 -41.38 55.73 28.97
CA ILE A 40 -40.37 54.74 29.39
C ILE A 40 -40.76 53.35 28.89
N THR A 41 -42.01 52.93 29.05
CA THR A 41 -42.47 51.63 28.56
C THR A 41 -42.26 51.51 27.06
N ARG A 42 -42.68 52.54 26.30
CA ARG A 42 -42.61 52.52 24.84
C ARG A 42 -41.20 52.68 24.29
N GLN A 43 -40.33 53.48 24.92
CA GLN A 43 -38.97 53.74 24.45
C GLN A 43 -37.91 52.82 25.06
N ILE A 44 -38.16 52.15 26.17
CA ILE A 44 -37.13 51.32 26.85
C ILE A 44 -37.62 49.90 27.04
N THR A 45 -38.76 49.69 27.70
CA THR A 45 -39.21 48.35 28.08
C THR A 45 -39.55 47.49 26.87
N THR A 46 -40.34 48.00 25.92
CA THR A 46 -40.73 47.23 24.72
C THR A 46 -39.51 46.83 23.86
N PRO A 47 -38.58 47.74 23.48
CA PRO A 47 -37.39 47.34 22.73
C PRO A 47 -36.46 46.37 23.47
N LEU A 48 -36.37 46.46 24.80
CA LEU A 48 -35.60 45.51 25.61
C LEU A 48 -36.22 44.11 25.59
N GLN A 49 -37.55 44.00 25.67
CA GLN A 49 -38.25 42.72 25.55
C GLN A 49 -38.05 42.09 24.18
N GLU A 50 -38.16 42.86 23.10
CA GLU A 50 -37.89 42.38 21.74
C GLU A 50 -36.45 41.88 21.57
N THR A 51 -35.50 42.59 22.18
CA THR A 51 -34.07 42.20 22.15
C THR A 51 -33.85 40.92 22.94
N LEU A 52 -34.49 40.79 24.12
CA LEU A 52 -34.41 39.60 24.95
C LEU A 52 -34.98 38.38 24.22
N GLU A 53 -36.12 38.51 23.54
CA GLU A 53 -36.69 37.41 22.74
C GLU A 53 -35.74 36.91 21.65
N VAL A 54 -35.02 37.81 20.97
CA VAL A 54 -34.02 37.39 19.98
C VAL A 54 -32.85 36.70 20.63
N VAL A 55 -32.35 37.20 21.76
CA VAL A 55 -31.25 36.55 22.49
C VAL A 55 -31.66 35.16 22.99
N GLU A 56 -32.89 35.01 23.50
CA GLU A 56 -33.42 33.70 23.91
C GLU A 56 -33.49 32.72 22.73
N ARG A 57 -33.87 33.18 21.53
CA ARG A 57 -33.84 32.35 20.32
C ARG A 57 -32.43 31.99 19.87
N VAL A 58 -31.50 32.95 19.92
CA VAL A 58 -30.08 32.67 19.63
C VAL A 58 -29.53 31.64 20.62
N ALA A 59 -29.88 31.75 21.90
CA ALA A 59 -29.50 30.80 22.94
C ALA A 59 -30.12 29.41 22.73
N SER A 60 -31.32 29.32 22.13
CA SER A 60 -31.93 28.04 21.74
C SER A 60 -31.42 27.50 20.40
N GLY A 61 -30.51 28.20 19.73
CA GLY A 61 -29.89 27.80 18.46
C GLY A 61 -30.61 28.29 17.21
N ASP A 62 -31.70 29.05 17.35
CA ASP A 62 -32.37 29.70 16.22
C ASP A 62 -31.66 31.01 15.85
N LEU A 63 -30.76 30.90 14.87
CA LEU A 63 -30.02 32.03 14.29
C LEU A 63 -30.72 32.61 13.06
N SER A 64 -31.98 32.29 12.76
CA SER A 64 -32.64 32.68 11.50
C SER A 64 -33.10 34.14 11.45
N ARG A 65 -33.36 34.74 12.62
CA ARG A 65 -33.89 36.11 12.72
C ARG A 65 -32.77 37.16 12.63
N ASN A 66 -33.11 38.29 12.02
CA ASN A 66 -32.30 39.50 12.06
C ASN A 66 -33.01 40.55 12.92
N LEU A 67 -32.26 41.22 13.79
CA LEU A 67 -32.67 42.42 14.49
C LEU A 67 -32.60 43.61 13.52
N ASN A 68 -33.72 44.30 13.35
CA ASN A 68 -33.72 45.55 12.60
C ASN A 68 -33.34 46.70 13.55
N VAL A 69 -32.18 47.30 13.35
CA VAL A 69 -31.64 48.34 14.23
C VAL A 69 -31.80 49.71 13.57
N ASP A 70 -32.90 50.39 13.86
CA ASP A 70 -33.17 51.75 13.35
C ASP A 70 -32.78 52.85 14.38
N ARG A 71 -32.38 52.42 15.58
CA ARG A 71 -32.15 53.28 16.74
C ARG A 71 -30.66 53.63 16.91
N LYS A 72 -30.37 54.88 17.31
CA LYS A 72 -28.98 55.42 17.36
C LYS A 72 -28.39 55.62 18.76
N ASP A 73 -29.09 55.20 19.80
CA ASP A 73 -28.63 55.32 21.19
C ASP A 73 -28.01 54.00 21.72
N GLU A 74 -27.83 53.89 23.04
CA GLU A 74 -27.24 52.74 23.70
C GLU A 74 -27.99 51.43 23.42
N LEU A 75 -29.33 51.47 23.35
CA LEU A 75 -30.12 50.28 23.02
C LEU A 75 -29.95 49.89 21.55
N GLY A 76 -29.86 50.87 20.65
CA GLY A 76 -29.48 50.61 19.27
C GLY A 76 -28.10 49.95 19.13
N LYS A 77 -27.09 50.43 19.88
CA LYS A 77 -25.75 49.82 19.91
C LYS A 77 -25.75 48.40 20.46
N LEU A 78 -26.56 48.12 21.49
CA LEU A 78 -26.75 46.78 22.04
C LEU A 78 -27.34 45.84 20.99
N GLN A 79 -28.44 46.23 20.34
CA GLN A 79 -29.08 45.45 19.29
C GLN A 79 -28.14 45.19 18.11
N ALA A 80 -27.38 46.19 17.67
CA ALA A 80 -26.39 46.03 16.60
C ALA A 80 -25.27 45.05 16.97
N THR A 81 -24.85 45.03 18.23
CA THR A 81 -23.81 44.13 18.71
C THR A 81 -24.32 42.69 18.80
N ILE A 82 -25.55 42.48 19.29
CA ILE A 82 -26.21 41.17 19.27
C ILE A 82 -26.37 40.67 17.83
N GLN A 83 -26.80 41.53 16.91
CA GLN A 83 -26.93 41.15 15.49
C GLN A 83 -25.60 40.68 14.90
N ARG A 84 -24.49 41.40 15.17
CA ARG A 84 -23.16 40.97 14.72
C ARG A 84 -22.77 39.60 15.31
N MET A 85 -23.04 39.37 16.59
CA MET A 85 -22.81 38.07 17.23
C MET A 85 -23.63 36.95 16.55
N THR A 86 -24.92 37.18 16.28
CA THR A 86 -25.79 36.22 15.58
C THR A 86 -25.27 35.89 14.19
N VAL A 87 -24.80 36.89 13.43
CA VAL A 87 -24.20 36.68 12.11
C VAL A 87 -22.93 35.84 12.20
N SER A 88 -22.01 36.19 13.11
CA SER A 88 -20.77 35.41 13.29
C SER A 88 -21.04 33.97 13.73
N LEU A 89 -22.00 33.75 14.62
CA LEU A 89 -22.42 32.38 14.98
C LEU A 89 -22.99 31.62 13.79
N ARG A 90 -23.78 32.28 12.94
CA ARG A 90 -24.34 31.67 11.73
C ARG A 90 -23.25 31.28 10.73
N GLU A 91 -22.25 32.14 10.55
CA GLU A 91 -21.08 31.87 9.71
C GLU A 91 -20.26 30.70 10.25
N LEU A 92 -20.02 30.65 11.57
CA LEU A 92 -19.31 29.53 12.21
C LEU A 92 -20.05 28.20 12.03
N VAL A 93 -21.37 28.18 12.26
CA VAL A 93 -22.20 26.99 12.05
C VAL A 93 -22.22 26.57 10.57
N GLY A 94 -22.27 27.54 9.65
CA GLY A 94 -22.13 27.29 8.21
C GLY A 94 -20.80 26.62 7.86
N GLY A 95 -19.68 27.18 8.34
CA GLY A 95 -18.36 26.61 8.13
C GLY A 95 -18.20 25.20 8.74
N ILE A 96 -18.81 24.94 9.91
CA ILE A 96 -18.84 23.58 10.50
C ILE A 96 -19.62 22.62 9.60
N ARG A 97 -20.78 23.04 9.08
CA ARG A 97 -21.59 22.20 8.17
C ARG A 97 -20.84 21.86 6.89
N ASP A 98 -20.16 22.83 6.30
CA ASP A 98 -19.35 22.63 5.10
C ASP A 98 -18.19 21.67 5.39
N GLY A 99 -17.50 21.86 6.53
CA GLY A 99 -16.44 20.96 6.99
C GLY A 99 -16.92 19.52 7.22
N VAL A 100 -18.09 19.34 7.85
CA VAL A 100 -18.70 18.00 8.04
C VAL A 100 -19.04 17.35 6.70
N THR A 101 -19.54 18.12 5.74
CA THR A 101 -19.85 17.61 4.38
C THR A 101 -18.57 17.16 3.65
N GLN A 102 -17.48 17.92 3.81
CA GLN A 102 -16.19 17.57 3.24
C GLN A 102 -15.59 16.32 3.91
N ILE A 103 -15.70 16.20 5.24
CA ILE A 103 -15.28 15.00 5.98
C ILE A 103 -16.08 13.77 5.52
N ALA A 104 -17.40 13.90 5.36
CA ALA A 104 -18.25 12.79 4.89
C ALA A 104 -17.83 12.33 3.49
N SER A 105 -17.59 13.27 2.57
CA SER A 105 -17.12 12.97 1.21
C SER A 105 -15.75 12.28 1.22
N ALA A 106 -14.81 12.76 2.04
CA ALA A 106 -13.49 12.14 2.19
C ALA A 106 -13.57 10.74 2.81
N ALA A 107 -14.51 10.49 3.71
CA ALA A 107 -14.74 9.17 4.29
C ALA A 107 -15.30 8.18 3.25
N GLU A 108 -16.21 8.61 2.37
CA GLU A 108 -16.70 7.79 1.26
C GLU A 108 -15.57 7.44 0.29
N GLU A 109 -14.73 8.42 -0.09
CA GLU A 109 -13.57 8.19 -0.94
C GLU A 109 -12.57 7.21 -0.29
N LEU A 110 -12.27 7.40 1.00
CA LEU A 110 -11.40 6.50 1.75
C LEU A 110 -11.96 5.08 1.82
N SER A 111 -13.29 4.93 1.96
CA SER A 111 -13.94 3.62 1.95
C SER A 111 -13.77 2.93 0.60
N ALA A 112 -13.98 3.65 -0.50
CA ALA A 112 -13.79 3.12 -1.85
C ALA A 112 -12.33 2.71 -2.11
N VAL A 113 -11.36 3.55 -1.71
CA VAL A 113 -9.93 3.22 -1.81
C VAL A 113 -9.57 2.00 -0.96
N THR A 114 -10.17 1.87 0.23
CA THR A 114 -9.95 0.72 1.11
C THR A 114 -10.47 -0.57 0.49
N GLU A 115 -11.66 -0.53 -0.11
CA GLU A 115 -12.26 -1.69 -0.80
C GLU A 115 -11.40 -2.12 -2.01
N GLN A 116 -10.95 -1.15 -2.82
CA GLN A 116 -10.03 -1.42 -3.93
C GLN A 116 -8.69 -2.01 -3.44
N THR A 117 -8.15 -1.48 -2.34
CA THR A 117 -6.91 -1.98 -1.74
C THR A 117 -7.09 -3.42 -1.25
N SER A 118 -8.22 -3.72 -0.60
CA SER A 118 -8.54 -5.08 -0.15
C SER A 118 -8.61 -6.07 -1.31
N ALA A 119 -9.27 -5.69 -2.42
CA ALA A 119 -9.29 -6.50 -3.63
C ALA A 119 -7.89 -6.71 -4.22
N GLY A 120 -7.06 -5.67 -4.25
CA GLY A 120 -5.66 -5.75 -4.68
C GLY A 120 -4.82 -6.69 -3.84
N VAL A 121 -4.95 -6.63 -2.51
CA VAL A 121 -4.27 -7.54 -1.57
C VAL A 121 -4.70 -9.00 -1.80
N ASN A 122 -5.98 -9.25 -2.09
CA ASN A 122 -6.44 -10.59 -2.41
C ASN A 122 -5.83 -11.11 -3.73
N SER A 123 -5.71 -10.26 -4.75
CA SER A 123 -5.03 -10.61 -6.00
C SER A 123 -3.54 -10.91 -5.77
N GLN A 124 -2.86 -10.07 -4.98
CA GLN A 124 -1.45 -10.27 -4.65
C GLN A 124 -1.22 -11.58 -3.87
N LYS A 125 -2.17 -11.97 -3.01
CA LYS A 125 -2.13 -13.28 -2.33
C LYS A 125 -2.16 -14.43 -3.33
N VAL A 126 -3.08 -14.39 -4.30
CA VAL A 126 -3.18 -15.43 -5.34
C VAL A 126 -1.88 -15.51 -6.16
N GLU A 127 -1.30 -14.37 -6.53
CA GLU A 127 -0.02 -14.33 -7.24
C GLU A 127 1.12 -14.92 -6.40
N THR A 128 1.13 -14.63 -5.09
CA THR A 128 2.12 -15.19 -4.16
C THR A 128 2.00 -16.71 -4.05
N ASP A 129 0.77 -17.25 -4.01
CA ASP A 129 0.52 -18.70 -3.99
C ASP A 129 1.01 -19.36 -5.30
N GLN A 130 0.86 -18.69 -6.45
CA GLN A 130 1.40 -19.16 -7.73
C GLN A 130 2.93 -19.15 -7.74
N VAL A 131 3.57 -18.09 -7.23
CA VAL A 131 5.02 -18.04 -7.09
C VAL A 131 5.52 -19.16 -6.18
N ALA A 132 4.86 -19.40 -5.05
CA ALA A 132 5.21 -20.52 -4.16
C ALA A 132 5.12 -21.88 -4.88
N THR A 133 4.09 -22.06 -5.72
CA THR A 133 3.94 -23.26 -6.55
C THR A 133 5.08 -23.39 -7.55
N ALA A 134 5.43 -22.32 -8.26
CA ALA A 134 6.55 -22.31 -9.20
C ALA A 134 7.89 -22.60 -8.51
N MET A 135 8.08 -22.11 -7.27
CA MET A 135 9.27 -22.42 -6.47
C MET A 135 9.35 -23.90 -6.08
N HIS A 136 8.21 -24.56 -5.82
CA HIS A 136 8.17 -26.00 -5.61
C HIS A 136 8.58 -26.78 -6.88
N GLU A 137 8.06 -26.41 -8.05
CA GLU A 137 8.44 -27.02 -9.33
C GLU A 137 9.92 -26.79 -9.65
N MET A 138 10.44 -25.59 -9.37
CA MET A 138 11.85 -25.27 -9.56
C MET A 138 12.74 -26.09 -8.63
N THR A 139 12.33 -26.30 -7.38
CA THR A 139 13.06 -27.16 -6.43
C THR A 139 13.12 -28.60 -6.93
N ALA A 140 12.01 -29.14 -7.43
CA ALA A 140 11.97 -30.48 -8.02
C ALA A 140 12.90 -30.58 -9.25
N THR A 141 12.89 -29.55 -10.11
CA THR A 141 13.76 -29.48 -11.29
C THR A 141 15.24 -29.45 -10.90
N VAL A 142 15.60 -28.68 -9.87
CA VAL A 142 16.99 -28.64 -9.36
C VAL A 142 17.43 -29.99 -8.80
N GLN A 143 16.54 -30.69 -8.09
CA GLN A 143 16.83 -32.06 -7.61
C GLN A 143 17.02 -33.05 -8.76
N GLU A 144 16.21 -32.95 -9.81
CA GLU A 144 16.36 -33.78 -11.01
C GLU A 144 17.67 -33.49 -11.74
N VAL A 145 18.05 -32.22 -11.91
CA VAL A 145 19.33 -31.83 -12.49
C VAL A 145 20.50 -32.37 -11.67
N ALA A 146 20.43 -32.29 -10.34
CA ALA A 146 21.46 -32.82 -9.46
C ALA A 146 21.61 -34.36 -9.61
N ARG A 147 20.48 -35.09 -9.66
CA ARG A 147 20.48 -36.54 -9.89
C ARG A 147 21.08 -36.89 -11.26
N ASN A 148 20.67 -36.19 -12.32
CA ASN A 148 21.21 -36.42 -13.67
C ASN A 148 22.72 -36.14 -13.74
N ALA A 149 23.21 -35.13 -13.00
CA ALA A 149 24.65 -34.85 -12.91
C ALA A 149 25.41 -35.96 -12.17
N GLU A 150 24.83 -36.54 -11.12
CA GLU A 150 25.40 -37.68 -10.40
C GLU A 150 25.47 -38.93 -11.28
N GLU A 151 24.38 -39.26 -11.97
CA GLU A 151 24.33 -40.37 -12.93
C GLU A 151 25.34 -40.20 -14.08
N ALA A 152 25.47 -38.99 -14.63
CA ALA A 152 26.45 -38.69 -15.66
C ALA A 152 27.90 -38.84 -15.15
N SER A 153 28.16 -38.44 -13.91
CA SER A 153 29.47 -38.62 -13.27
C SER A 153 29.81 -40.10 -13.09
N GLU A 154 28.86 -40.91 -12.62
CA GLU A 154 29.04 -42.36 -12.48
C GLU A 154 29.27 -43.06 -13.83
N ALA A 155 28.52 -42.67 -14.85
CA ALA A 155 28.71 -43.16 -16.21
C ALA A 155 30.10 -42.80 -16.77
N ALA A 156 30.59 -41.58 -16.51
CA ALA A 156 31.94 -41.16 -16.90
C ALA A 156 33.03 -41.98 -16.19
N VAL A 157 32.88 -42.26 -14.89
CA VAL A 157 33.81 -43.13 -14.14
C VAL A 157 33.81 -44.56 -14.70
N THR A 158 32.64 -45.07 -15.08
CA THR A 158 32.51 -46.40 -15.68
C THR A 158 33.17 -46.45 -17.07
N ALA A 159 32.97 -45.41 -17.89
CA ALA A 159 33.62 -45.29 -19.19
C ALA A 159 35.16 -45.22 -19.08
N ASP A 160 35.70 -44.47 -18.11
CA ASP A 160 37.14 -44.41 -17.84
C ASP A 160 37.70 -45.80 -17.46
N ARG A 161 37.01 -46.55 -16.59
CA ARG A 161 37.40 -47.94 -16.28
C ARG A 161 37.41 -48.82 -17.53
N GLN A 162 36.35 -48.78 -18.32
CA GLN A 162 36.23 -49.59 -19.53
C GLN A 162 37.32 -49.25 -20.56
N ALA A 163 37.67 -47.96 -20.70
CA ALA A 163 38.76 -47.51 -21.55
C ALA A 163 40.12 -48.06 -21.09
N ARG A 164 40.41 -48.04 -19.78
CA ARG A 164 41.64 -48.62 -19.20
C ARG A 164 41.72 -50.13 -19.39
N ASP A 165 40.60 -50.84 -19.22
CA ASP A 165 40.55 -52.28 -19.49
C ASP A 165 40.78 -52.57 -20.98
N GLY A 166 40.20 -51.76 -21.88
CA GLY A 166 40.46 -51.83 -23.31
C GLY A 166 41.93 -51.60 -23.66
N GLU A 167 42.57 -50.59 -23.05
CA GLU A 167 44.00 -50.33 -23.23
C GLU A 167 44.86 -51.54 -22.82
N ARG A 168 44.53 -52.18 -21.69
CA ARG A 168 45.22 -53.41 -21.26
C ARG A 168 45.08 -54.53 -22.28
N VAL A 169 43.89 -54.77 -22.81
CA VAL A 169 43.64 -55.80 -23.84
C VAL A 169 44.43 -55.50 -25.12
N VAL A 170 44.48 -54.23 -25.55
CA VAL A 170 45.28 -53.81 -26.72
C VAL A 170 46.77 -54.07 -26.49
N ASN A 171 47.30 -53.73 -25.31
CA ASN A 171 48.69 -54.00 -24.95
C ASN A 171 49.00 -55.50 -24.94
N GLU A 172 48.09 -56.34 -24.41
CA GLU A 172 48.21 -57.81 -24.46
C GLU A 172 48.23 -58.33 -25.91
N ALA A 173 47.38 -57.77 -26.79
CA ALA A 173 47.34 -58.13 -28.20
C ALA A 173 48.63 -57.74 -28.93
N ILE A 174 49.18 -56.55 -28.67
CA ILE A 174 50.49 -56.12 -29.22
C ILE A 174 51.59 -57.10 -28.81
N ALA A 175 51.67 -57.47 -27.53
CA ALA A 175 52.65 -58.43 -27.04
C ALA A 175 52.48 -59.84 -27.64
N GLN A 176 51.26 -60.24 -28.02
CA GLN A 176 51.02 -61.48 -28.75
C GLN A 176 51.49 -61.38 -30.21
N ILE A 177 51.26 -60.25 -30.87
CA ILE A 177 51.71 -59.99 -32.25
C ILE A 177 53.24 -60.01 -32.32
N GLU A 178 53.93 -59.39 -31.37
CA GLU A 178 55.40 -59.41 -31.29
C GLU A 178 55.95 -60.84 -31.14
N ARG A 179 55.33 -61.65 -30.26
CA ARG A 179 55.68 -63.07 -30.11
C ARG A 179 55.44 -63.87 -31.38
N LEU A 180 54.32 -63.62 -32.07
CA LEU A 180 54.01 -64.26 -33.35
C LEU A 180 55.03 -63.88 -34.42
N ALA A 181 55.39 -62.60 -34.53
CA ALA A 181 56.41 -62.12 -35.47
C ALA A 181 57.76 -62.80 -35.22
N SER A 182 58.16 -62.94 -33.96
CA SER A 182 59.37 -63.68 -33.57
C SER A 182 59.32 -65.15 -33.99
N ALA A 183 58.20 -65.84 -33.73
CA ALA A 183 58.00 -67.24 -34.12
C ALA A 183 58.01 -67.45 -35.64
N VAL A 184 57.42 -66.53 -36.40
CA VAL A 184 57.45 -66.52 -37.87
C VAL A 184 58.89 -66.31 -38.37
N GLY A 185 59.65 -65.40 -37.75
CA GLY A 185 61.08 -65.19 -38.06
C GLY A 185 61.90 -66.47 -37.88
N ASN A 186 61.76 -67.14 -36.73
CA ASN A 186 62.45 -68.41 -36.45
C ASN A 186 62.04 -69.52 -37.44
N SER A 187 60.77 -69.58 -37.82
CA SER A 187 60.28 -70.54 -38.81
C SER A 187 60.87 -70.29 -40.20
N SER A 188 61.00 -69.03 -40.60
CA SER A 188 61.64 -68.64 -41.86
C SER A 188 63.13 -69.02 -41.88
N GLU A 189 63.84 -68.85 -40.76
CA GLU A 189 65.24 -69.27 -40.63
C GLU A 189 65.38 -70.79 -40.75
N ALA A 190 64.54 -71.56 -40.06
CA ALA A 190 64.52 -73.02 -40.15
C ALA A 190 64.21 -73.52 -41.58
N MET A 191 63.27 -72.89 -42.28
CA MET A 191 62.98 -73.18 -43.69
C MET A 191 64.17 -72.85 -44.60
N GLY A 192 64.89 -71.76 -44.33
CA GLY A 192 66.14 -71.42 -45.02
C GLY A 192 67.23 -72.49 -44.84
N ALA A 193 67.42 -72.97 -43.61
CA ALA A 193 68.36 -74.04 -43.31
C ALA A 193 67.96 -75.36 -43.99
N LEU A 194 66.67 -75.73 -43.94
CA LEU A 194 66.15 -76.92 -44.61
C LEU A 194 66.35 -76.86 -46.12
N LYS A 195 66.15 -75.69 -46.74
CA LYS A 195 66.44 -75.48 -48.16
C LYS A 195 67.91 -75.74 -48.47
N GLN A 196 68.82 -75.18 -47.66
CA GLN A 196 70.25 -75.37 -47.86
C GLN A 196 70.66 -76.84 -47.75
N GLU A 197 70.08 -77.58 -46.80
CA GLU A 197 70.34 -79.02 -46.65
C GLU A 197 69.74 -79.84 -47.81
N SER A 198 68.56 -79.45 -48.29
CA SER A 198 67.93 -80.07 -49.48
C SER A 198 68.75 -79.84 -50.75
N ASP A 199 69.32 -78.64 -50.93
CA ASP A 199 70.22 -78.32 -52.04
C ASP A 199 71.50 -79.18 -52.00
N LYS A 200 72.07 -79.40 -50.80
CA LYS A 200 73.19 -80.34 -50.62
C LYS A 200 72.80 -81.76 -50.99
N ILE A 201 71.64 -82.25 -50.55
CA ILE A 201 71.14 -83.58 -50.92
C ILE A 201 70.97 -83.68 -52.44
N GLY A 202 70.44 -82.64 -53.09
CA GLY A 202 70.36 -82.54 -54.55
C GLY A 202 71.73 -82.71 -55.21
N SER A 203 72.74 -81.98 -54.73
CA SER A 203 74.12 -82.11 -55.24
C SER A 203 74.71 -83.51 -55.06
N VAL A 204 74.40 -84.19 -53.95
CA VAL A 204 74.82 -85.58 -53.72
C VAL A 204 74.10 -86.53 -54.67
N LEU A 205 72.80 -86.34 -54.92
CA LEU A 205 72.04 -87.13 -55.88
C LEU A 205 72.57 -86.96 -57.31
N ASP A 206 73.00 -85.76 -57.70
CA ASP A 206 73.65 -85.51 -59.00
C ASP A 206 74.98 -86.28 -59.14
N VAL A 207 75.78 -86.34 -58.07
CA VAL A 207 77.00 -87.17 -58.03
C VAL A 207 76.65 -88.66 -58.12
N ILE A 208 75.66 -89.13 -57.35
CA ILE A 208 75.21 -90.54 -57.40
C ILE A 208 74.73 -90.90 -58.80
N LYS A 209 73.95 -90.04 -59.45
CA LYS A 209 73.50 -90.24 -60.83
C LYS A 209 74.68 -90.33 -61.79
N SER A 210 75.67 -89.45 -61.64
CA SER A 210 76.90 -89.46 -62.44
C SER A 210 77.71 -90.76 -62.26
N VAL A 211 77.80 -91.29 -61.03
CA VAL A 211 78.45 -92.57 -60.72
C VAL A 211 77.65 -93.75 -61.27
N ALA A 212 76.32 -93.72 -61.16
CA ALA A 212 75.46 -94.76 -61.72
C ALA A 212 75.56 -94.80 -63.26
N GLU A 213 75.61 -93.64 -63.92
CA GLU A 213 75.87 -93.54 -65.37
C GLU A 213 77.26 -94.08 -65.74
N GLN A 214 78.31 -93.78 -64.96
CA GLN A 214 79.63 -94.41 -65.13
C GLN A 214 79.58 -95.94 -64.94
N THR A 215 78.80 -96.44 -63.98
CA THR A 215 78.69 -97.88 -63.69
C THR A 215 77.92 -98.60 -64.79
N ASN A 216 76.89 -97.97 -65.35
CA ASN A 216 76.15 -98.46 -66.54
C ASN A 216 77.00 -98.41 -67.82
N LEU A 217 78.06 -97.61 -67.87
CA LEU A 217 79.01 -97.58 -68.99
C LEU A 217 80.15 -98.63 -68.85
N LEU A 218 80.38 -99.15 -67.65
CA LEU A 218 81.40 -100.18 -67.35
C LEU A 218 80.85 -101.62 -67.33
N ALA A 219 79.52 -101.78 -67.33
CA ALA A 219 78.82 -103.07 -67.44
C ALA A 219 78.43 -103.35 -68.90
#